data_AF-A0A1F7UWL4-F1
#
_entry.id   AF-A0A1F7UWL4-F1
#
_cell.length_a   1.000
_cell.length_b   1.000
_cell.length_c   1.000
_cell.angle_alpha   90.00
_cell.angle_beta   90.00
_cell.angle_gamma   90.00
#
_symmetry.space_group_name_H-M   'P 1'
#
loop_
_entity.id
_entity.type
_entity.pdbx_description
1 polymer ?
#
loop_
_entity_poly.entity_id
_entity_poly.type
_entity_poly.pdbx_seq_one_letter_code
_entity_poly.pdbx_strand_id
1 'polypeptide(L)'
;MGWCADSIECSPKEKDDDALTIFIDHPPYVAGVRDCTAAYYGAIRRARKTGARFRVFVQSNLGVVEVDDTMPLDRHPYERSQKVPWQEMITRYATTDIFCLTTPQSACLSAMEAVMCGAKLYVPNDFFGRPFIPRELLTPEIPFETFRPSEARLADMLCKEASRSVVLKTRSEDLVERHSWHLAAQRIHATLNEMK
;
A
#
# COMPACT_ATOMS: atom_id res chain seq x y z
N MET A 1 -5.32 17.98 9.03
CA MET A 1 -6.01 17.62 7.77
C MET A 1 -6.00 16.10 7.67
N GLY A 2 -7.17 15.46 7.73
CA GLY A 2 -7.26 14.00 7.64
C GLY A 2 -7.03 13.51 6.21
N TRP A 3 -6.59 12.28 6.07
CA TRP A 3 -6.53 11.57 4.79
C TRP A 3 -7.88 10.94 4.49
N CYS A 4 -8.43 11.15 3.29
CA CYS A 4 -9.76 10.68 2.90
C CYS A 4 -9.73 10.09 1.49
N ALA A 5 -10.38 8.94 1.30
CA ALA A 5 -10.73 8.38 0.00
C ALA A 5 -12.26 8.16 -0.05
N ASP A 6 -12.79 7.78 -1.21
CA ASP A 6 -14.20 7.48 -1.35
C ASP A 6 -14.51 6.14 -0.67
N SER A 7 -15.07 6.19 0.53
CA SER A 7 -15.35 5.01 1.35
C SER A 7 -16.43 4.09 0.78
N ILE A 8 -17.27 4.57 -0.15
CA ILE A 8 -18.28 3.74 -0.79
C ILE A 8 -17.59 2.77 -1.76
N GLU A 9 -16.65 3.32 -2.53
CA GLU A 9 -15.91 2.56 -3.55
C GLU A 9 -14.72 1.81 -2.93
N CYS A 10 -14.07 2.38 -1.91
CA CYS A 10 -12.94 1.79 -1.20
C CYS A 10 -13.41 0.92 -0.03
N SER A 11 -13.88 -0.29 -0.34
CA SER A 11 -14.31 -1.28 0.66
C SER A 11 -13.66 -2.65 0.44
N PRO A 12 -13.37 -3.40 1.52
CA PRO A 12 -12.82 -4.75 1.40
C PRO A 12 -13.80 -5.68 0.71
N LYS A 13 -13.29 -6.53 -0.19
CA LYS A 13 -14.04 -7.59 -0.86
C LYS A 13 -13.53 -8.97 -0.44
N GLU A 14 -14.35 -10.00 -0.65
CA GLU A 14 -13.91 -11.38 -0.50
C GLU A 14 -12.90 -11.76 -1.58
N LYS A 15 -11.98 -12.66 -1.21
CA LYS A 15 -10.98 -13.21 -2.10
C LYS A 15 -11.40 -14.64 -2.43
N ASP A 16 -11.10 -15.08 -3.65
CA ASP A 16 -11.41 -16.44 -4.11
C ASP A 16 -10.48 -17.51 -3.53
N ASP A 17 -9.38 -17.10 -2.88
CA ASP A 17 -8.35 -17.97 -2.34
C ASP A 17 -7.81 -17.50 -0.98
N ASP A 18 -7.14 -18.42 -0.29
CA ASP A 18 -6.46 -18.18 1.00
C ASP A 18 -5.05 -17.58 0.84
N ALA A 19 -4.63 -17.24 -0.38
CA ALA A 19 -3.32 -16.64 -0.57
C ALA A 19 -3.30 -15.21 -0.03
N LEU A 20 -2.14 -14.81 0.48
CA LEU A 20 -1.92 -13.43 0.86
C LEU A 20 -1.68 -12.62 -0.41
N THR A 21 -2.55 -11.64 -0.67
CA THR A 21 -2.49 -10.73 -1.80
C THR A 21 -1.64 -9.52 -1.42
N ILE A 22 -0.55 -9.33 -2.15
CA ILE A 22 0.39 -8.22 -1.98
C ILE A 22 0.27 -7.31 -3.20
N PHE A 23 0.07 -6.02 -2.98
CA PHE A 23 0.12 -5.01 -4.02
C PHE A 23 1.39 -4.18 -3.85
N ILE A 24 2.24 -4.14 -4.87
CA ILE A 24 3.45 -3.32 -4.93
C ILE A 24 3.13 -2.07 -5.74
N ASP A 25 3.30 -0.91 -5.12
CA ASP A 25 3.06 0.37 -5.77
C ASP A 25 4.06 0.65 -6.91
N HIS A 26 3.78 1.66 -7.72
CA HIS A 26 4.57 1.96 -8.91
C HIS A 26 6.02 2.38 -8.60
N PRO A 27 7.00 2.15 -9.50
CA PRO A 27 8.35 2.69 -9.35
C PRO A 27 8.36 4.23 -9.43
N PRO A 28 9.46 4.92 -9.06
CA PRO A 28 9.54 6.39 -9.12
C PRO A 28 9.26 6.97 -10.50
N TYR A 29 8.83 8.22 -10.56
CA TYR A 29 8.59 8.93 -11.83
C TYR A 29 9.87 9.36 -12.55
N VAL A 30 11.03 9.26 -11.87
CA VAL A 30 12.32 9.75 -12.38
C VAL A 30 13.40 8.69 -12.16
N ALA A 31 14.21 8.45 -13.18
CA ALA A 31 15.33 7.51 -13.11
C ALA A 31 16.34 7.91 -12.03
N GLY A 32 16.91 6.92 -11.33
CA GLY A 32 17.92 7.14 -10.30
C GLY A 32 17.37 7.56 -8.94
N VAL A 33 16.06 7.82 -8.82
CA VAL A 33 15.41 7.93 -7.51
C VAL A 33 15.41 6.55 -6.87
N ARG A 34 15.86 6.47 -5.62
CA ARG A 34 15.89 5.21 -4.87
C ARG A 34 14.47 4.77 -4.55
N ASP A 35 14.16 3.51 -4.83
CA ASP A 35 12.92 2.85 -4.45
C ASP A 35 13.15 1.49 -3.77
N CYS A 36 12.06 0.88 -3.33
CA CYS A 36 12.05 -0.40 -2.62
C CYS A 36 11.52 -1.57 -3.47
N THR A 37 11.17 -1.36 -4.75
CA THR A 37 10.58 -2.36 -5.63
C THR A 37 11.47 -3.60 -5.73
N ALA A 38 12.78 -3.41 -5.99
CA ALA A 38 13.73 -4.51 -6.05
C ALA A 38 13.77 -5.33 -4.75
N ALA A 39 13.73 -4.64 -3.60
CA ALA A 39 13.77 -5.28 -2.29
C ALA A 39 12.50 -6.10 -2.01
N TYR A 40 11.32 -5.64 -2.45
CA TYR A 40 10.09 -6.42 -2.37
C TYR A 40 10.15 -7.67 -3.24
N TYR A 41 10.63 -7.56 -4.49
CA TYR A 41 10.76 -8.72 -5.38
C TYR A 41 11.72 -9.77 -4.79
N GLY A 42 12.88 -9.34 -4.29
CA GLY A 42 13.84 -10.22 -3.61
C GLY A 42 13.24 -10.90 -2.38
N ALA A 43 12.53 -10.12 -1.55
CA ALA A 43 11.86 -10.62 -0.35
C ALA A 43 10.75 -11.63 -0.65
N ILE A 44 9.90 -11.36 -1.65
CA ILE A 44 8.82 -12.25 -2.07
C ILE A 44 9.38 -13.57 -2.59
N ARG A 45 10.38 -13.53 -3.48
CA ARG A 45 11.04 -14.75 -3.97
C ARG A 45 11.66 -15.55 -2.84
N ARG A 46 12.25 -14.88 -1.85
CA ARG A 46 12.81 -15.53 -0.66
C ARG A 46 11.73 -16.15 0.22
N ALA A 47 10.62 -15.46 0.45
CA ALA A 47 9.51 -15.95 1.26
C ALA A 47 8.76 -17.11 0.58
N ARG A 48 8.59 -17.09 -0.74
CA ARG A 48 8.00 -18.23 -1.49
C ARG A 48 8.76 -19.54 -1.29
N LYS A 49 10.10 -19.47 -1.17
CA LYS A 49 10.95 -20.65 -0.90
C LYS A 49 10.67 -21.31 0.46
N THR A 50 9.98 -20.64 1.38
CA THR A 50 9.57 -21.22 2.68
C THR A 50 8.19 -21.87 2.64
N GLY A 51 7.55 -21.94 1.46
CA GLY A 51 6.21 -22.50 1.28
C GLY A 51 5.06 -21.50 1.48
N ALA A 52 5.35 -20.23 1.74
CA ALA A 52 4.33 -19.20 1.84
C ALA A 52 3.68 -18.92 0.47
N ARG A 53 2.34 -18.81 0.46
CA ARG A 53 1.55 -18.60 -0.77
C ARG A 53 1.18 -17.13 -0.91
N PHE A 54 1.70 -16.50 -1.96
CA PHE A 54 1.43 -15.09 -2.28
C PHE A 54 0.91 -14.91 -3.70
N ARG A 55 -0.13 -14.09 -3.83
CA ARG A 55 -0.46 -13.44 -5.10
C ARG A 55 0.08 -12.04 -5.05
N VAL A 56 0.84 -11.66 -6.07
CA VAL A 56 1.59 -10.40 -6.06
C VAL A 56 1.19 -9.62 -7.28
N PHE A 57 0.69 -8.41 -7.08
CA PHE A 57 0.40 -7.47 -8.14
C PHE A 57 1.36 -6.29 -8.05
N VAL A 58 1.73 -5.72 -9.19
CA VAL A 58 2.52 -4.49 -9.25
C VAL A 58 1.86 -3.51 -10.20
N GLN A 59 1.86 -2.23 -9.84
CA GLN A 59 1.54 -1.16 -10.79
C GLN A 59 2.76 -0.84 -11.64
N SER A 60 2.65 -1.00 -12.96
CA SER A 60 3.72 -0.79 -13.93
C SER A 60 3.25 0.08 -15.10
N ASN A 61 4.15 0.40 -16.04
CA ASN A 61 3.79 1.08 -17.28
C ASN A 61 2.88 0.23 -18.21
N LEU A 62 2.73 -1.07 -17.91
CA LEU A 62 1.79 -1.98 -18.59
C LEU A 62 0.42 -2.08 -17.89
N GLY A 63 0.22 -1.30 -16.83
CA GLY A 63 -0.93 -1.41 -15.94
C GLY A 63 -0.65 -2.25 -14.71
N VAL A 64 -1.70 -2.84 -14.12
CA VAL A 64 -1.54 -3.73 -12.96
C VAL A 64 -1.28 -5.16 -13.44
N VAL A 65 -0.09 -5.68 -13.14
CA VAL A 65 0.34 -7.01 -13.59
C VAL A 65 0.55 -7.95 -12.40
N GLU A 66 0.15 -9.21 -12.56
CA GLU A 66 0.46 -10.26 -11.59
C GLU A 66 1.90 -10.75 -11.81
N VAL A 67 2.65 -10.88 -10.71
CA VAL A 67 4.08 -11.17 -10.71
C VAL A 67 4.34 -12.61 -10.24
N ASP A 68 5.00 -13.37 -11.10
CA ASP A 68 5.57 -14.67 -10.77
C ASP A 68 7.09 -14.61 -10.55
N ASP A 69 7.70 -15.75 -10.24
CA ASP A 69 9.13 -15.82 -9.94
C ASP A 69 10.02 -15.62 -11.19
N THR A 70 9.44 -15.71 -12.39
CA THR A 70 10.13 -15.61 -13.68
C THR A 70 10.11 -14.19 -14.25
N MET A 71 9.16 -13.36 -13.83
CA MET A 71 9.01 -12.00 -14.34
C MET A 71 10.25 -11.15 -14.02
N PRO A 72 10.84 -10.47 -15.03
CA PRO A 72 11.97 -9.58 -14.80
C PRO A 72 11.52 -8.37 -13.97
N LEU A 73 12.44 -7.84 -13.17
CA LEU A 73 12.21 -6.57 -12.47
C LEU A 73 12.18 -5.45 -13.51
N ASP A 74 11.05 -4.77 -13.66
CA ASP A 74 10.99 -3.53 -14.41
C ASP A 74 11.72 -2.43 -13.64
N ARG A 75 12.73 -1.84 -14.27
CA ARG A 75 13.57 -0.77 -13.71
C ARG A 75 13.27 0.59 -14.35
N HIS A 76 12.30 0.66 -15.25
CA HIS A 76 11.94 1.91 -15.87
C HIS A 76 11.16 2.77 -14.88
N PRO A 77 11.35 4.10 -14.91
CA PRO A 77 10.49 5.01 -14.19
C PRO A 77 9.03 4.84 -14.61
N TYR A 78 8.11 5.09 -13.67
CA TYR A 78 6.70 5.09 -13.98
C TYR A 78 6.33 6.33 -14.81
N GLU A 79 5.73 6.09 -15.98
CA GLU A 79 5.24 7.11 -16.88
C GLU A 79 3.86 7.59 -16.43
N ARG A 80 3.75 8.84 -16.01
CA ARG A 80 2.46 9.43 -15.55
C ARG A 80 1.37 9.45 -16.63
N SER A 81 1.75 9.34 -17.90
CA SER A 81 0.84 9.18 -19.04
C SER A 81 0.21 7.80 -19.09
N GLN A 82 0.86 6.77 -18.56
CA GLN A 82 0.38 5.38 -18.50
C GLN A 82 -0.57 5.23 -17.33
N LYS A 83 -1.78 5.77 -17.49
CA LYS A 83 -2.80 5.76 -16.45
C LYS A 83 -3.47 4.39 -16.38
N VAL A 84 -3.54 3.84 -15.18
CA VAL A 84 -4.48 2.76 -14.88
C VAL A 84 -5.84 3.39 -14.55
N PRO A 85 -6.95 2.92 -15.15
CA PRO A 85 -8.28 3.37 -14.74
C PRO A 85 -8.49 3.20 -13.25
N TRP A 86 -9.03 4.23 -12.59
CA TRP A 86 -9.20 4.22 -11.13
C TRP A 86 -10.06 3.04 -10.65
N GLN A 87 -11.12 2.69 -11.38
CA GLN A 87 -11.96 1.53 -11.07
C GLN A 87 -11.18 0.21 -11.05
N GLU A 88 -10.17 0.07 -11.90
CA GLU A 88 -9.29 -1.10 -11.91
C GLU A 88 -8.40 -1.11 -10.66
N MET A 89 -7.83 0.04 -10.28
CA MET A 89 -7.03 0.17 -9.05
C MET A 89 -7.85 -0.17 -7.80
N ILE A 90 -9.05 0.39 -7.65
CA ILE A 90 -9.93 0.11 -6.51
C ILE A 90 -10.31 -1.38 -6.45
N THR A 91 -10.60 -2.00 -7.61
CA THR A 91 -10.89 -3.44 -7.67
C THR A 91 -9.71 -4.27 -7.15
N ARG A 92 -8.48 -3.86 -7.43
CA ARG A 92 -7.27 -4.52 -6.92
C ARG A 92 -7.06 -4.26 -5.44
N TYR A 93 -7.24 -3.02 -4.99
CA TYR A 93 -7.12 -2.67 -3.57
C TYR A 93 -8.11 -3.41 -2.70
N ALA A 94 -9.35 -3.58 -3.15
CA ALA A 94 -10.42 -4.27 -2.42
C ALA A 94 -10.08 -5.71 -2.01
N THR A 95 -9.12 -6.36 -2.69
CA THR A 95 -8.68 -7.74 -2.43
C THR A 95 -7.23 -7.81 -1.95
N THR A 96 -6.60 -6.66 -1.68
CA THR A 96 -5.21 -6.57 -1.24
C THR A 96 -5.13 -6.69 0.28
N ASP A 97 -4.28 -7.59 0.78
CA ASP A 97 -4.01 -7.70 2.22
C ASP A 97 -2.85 -6.79 2.64
N ILE A 98 -1.82 -6.66 1.79
CA ILE A 98 -0.65 -5.83 2.06
C ILE A 98 -0.40 -4.88 0.89
N PHE A 99 -0.39 -3.58 1.17
CA PHE A 99 0.00 -2.55 0.23
C PHE A 99 1.43 -2.08 0.52
N CYS A 100 2.31 -2.26 -0.45
CA CYS A 100 3.75 -2.04 -0.36
C CYS A 100 4.13 -0.74 -1.05
N LEU A 101 4.45 0.29 -0.26
CA LEU A 101 4.97 1.55 -0.79
C LEU A 101 6.40 1.38 -1.29
N THR A 102 6.69 1.90 -2.47
CA THR A 102 7.98 1.77 -3.15
C THR A 102 8.81 3.05 -3.07
N THR A 103 8.16 4.22 -3.05
CA THR A 103 8.79 5.54 -3.12
C THR A 103 8.02 6.59 -2.31
N PRO A 104 8.67 7.64 -1.76
CA PRO A 104 7.95 8.76 -1.15
C PRO A 104 7.00 9.46 -2.13
N GLN A 105 7.23 9.35 -3.44
CA GLN A 105 6.40 9.96 -4.47
C GLN A 105 5.01 9.31 -4.60
N SER A 106 4.85 8.08 -4.12
CA SER A 106 3.61 7.32 -4.19
C SER A 106 2.87 7.27 -2.84
N ALA A 107 3.46 7.87 -1.81
CA ALA A 107 3.04 7.74 -0.43
C ALA A 107 1.94 8.73 -0.05
N CYS A 108 0.72 8.60 -0.59
CA CYS A 108 -0.45 9.34 -0.11
C CYS A 108 -1.79 8.63 -0.42
N LEU A 109 -2.40 8.94 -1.57
CA LEU A 109 -3.79 8.61 -1.84
C LEU A 109 -4.01 7.11 -2.07
N SER A 110 -3.16 6.46 -2.88
CA SER A 110 -3.21 5.02 -3.14
C SER A 110 -3.10 4.19 -1.86
N ALA A 111 -2.20 4.58 -0.95
CA ALA A 111 -2.06 3.94 0.36
C ALA A 111 -3.35 4.03 1.18
N MET A 112 -4.07 5.15 1.11
CA MET A 112 -5.33 5.30 1.87
C MET A 112 -6.50 4.58 1.25
N GLU A 113 -6.59 4.59 -0.07
CA GLU A 113 -7.56 3.78 -0.80
C GLU A 113 -7.36 2.30 -0.45
N ALA A 114 -6.10 1.83 -0.43
CA ALA A 114 -5.78 0.47 -0.02
C ALA A 114 -6.12 0.19 1.45
N VAL A 115 -5.83 1.11 2.37
CA VAL A 115 -6.16 0.98 3.79
C VAL A 115 -7.67 0.96 4.04
N MET A 116 -8.44 1.80 3.34
CA MET A 116 -9.90 1.76 3.41
C MET A 116 -10.47 0.46 2.84
N CYS A 117 -9.82 -0.10 1.82
CA CYS A 117 -10.06 -1.46 1.34
C CYS A 117 -9.58 -2.57 2.29
N GLY A 118 -9.05 -2.23 3.48
CA GLY A 118 -8.65 -3.18 4.52
C GLY A 118 -7.19 -3.65 4.44
N ALA A 119 -6.35 -3.08 3.57
CA ALA A 119 -4.95 -3.47 3.45
C ALA A 119 -4.10 -2.94 4.62
N LYS A 120 -3.10 -3.73 5.02
CA LYS A 120 -1.99 -3.27 5.86
C LYS A 120 -0.94 -2.54 5.00
N LEU A 121 -0.43 -1.41 5.47
CA LEU A 121 0.66 -0.69 4.81
C LEU A 121 2.03 -1.21 5.22
N TYR A 122 2.87 -1.49 4.22
CA TYR A 122 4.31 -1.60 4.40
C TYR A 122 4.94 -0.29 3.97
N VAL A 123 5.47 0.45 4.96
CA VAL A 123 5.97 1.82 4.78
C VAL A 123 7.50 1.82 4.93
N PRO A 124 8.26 1.98 3.84
CA PRO A 124 9.71 2.07 3.96
C PRO A 124 10.13 3.34 4.71
N ASN A 125 11.30 3.25 5.33
CA ASN A 125 12.02 4.39 5.90
C ASN A 125 13.11 4.86 4.93
N ASP A 126 13.33 6.18 4.91
CA ASP A 126 14.46 6.80 4.24
C ASP A 126 15.79 6.48 4.95
N PHE A 127 16.89 7.01 4.41
CA PHE A 127 18.23 6.81 4.96
C PHE A 127 18.38 7.29 6.41
N PHE A 128 17.60 8.30 6.81
CA PHE A 128 17.59 8.86 8.16
C PHE A 128 16.62 8.13 9.10
N GLY A 129 15.92 7.09 8.62
CA GLY A 129 14.95 6.34 9.41
C GLY A 129 13.57 7.00 9.48
N ARG A 130 13.28 7.99 8.63
CA ARG A 130 11.97 8.64 8.56
C ARG A 130 11.05 7.87 7.61
N PRO A 131 9.81 7.55 8.00
CA PRO A 131 8.88 6.84 7.13
C PRO A 131 8.52 7.66 5.90
N PHE A 132 8.23 6.99 4.78
CA PHE A 132 7.80 7.64 3.55
C PHE A 132 6.45 8.36 3.69
N ILE A 133 5.59 7.88 4.58
CA ILE A 133 4.39 8.61 5.03
C ILE A 133 4.73 9.34 6.35
N PRO A 134 4.48 10.65 6.46
CA PRO A 134 4.62 11.39 7.72
C PRO A 134 3.86 10.72 8.87
N ARG A 135 4.48 10.67 10.06
CA ARG A 135 3.92 9.93 11.22
C ARG A 135 2.57 10.46 11.66
N GLU A 136 2.32 11.75 11.45
CA GLU A 136 1.08 12.43 11.81
C GLU A 136 -0.11 11.94 10.98
N LEU A 137 0.17 11.28 9.85
CA LEU A 137 -0.81 10.73 8.92
C LEU A 137 -1.01 9.23 9.12
N LEU A 138 -0.13 8.57 9.89
CA LEU A 138 -0.21 7.17 10.29
C LEU A 138 -0.89 7.07 11.66
N THR A 139 -2.20 7.30 11.69
CA THR A 139 -2.98 7.25 12.93
C THR A 139 -3.05 5.83 13.52
N PRO A 140 -3.36 5.66 14.82
CA PRO A 140 -3.36 4.35 15.48
C PRO A 140 -4.27 3.29 14.84
N GLU A 141 -5.31 3.72 14.12
CA GLU A 141 -6.27 2.87 13.44
C GLU A 141 -5.71 2.28 12.15
N ILE A 142 -4.75 2.96 11.51
CA ILE A 142 -4.15 2.51 10.26
C ILE A 142 -3.24 1.30 10.55
N PRO A 143 -3.50 0.13 9.96
CA PRO A 143 -2.58 -1.00 10.08
C PRO A 143 -1.35 -0.71 9.23
N PHE A 144 -0.21 -0.43 9.86
CA PHE A 144 1.05 -0.24 9.13
C PHE A 144 2.24 -0.91 9.84
N GLU A 145 3.30 -1.16 9.08
CA GLU A 145 4.62 -1.53 9.59
C GLU A 145 5.67 -0.67 8.89
N THR A 146 6.51 0.02 9.66
CA THR A 146 7.66 0.74 9.11
C THR A 146 8.90 -0.14 9.09
N PHE A 147 9.71 -0.05 8.04
CA PHE A 147 10.93 -0.86 7.97
C PHE A 147 12.06 -0.12 7.23
N ARG A 148 13.30 -0.47 7.56
CA ARG A 148 14.44 -0.11 6.70
C ARG A 148 14.54 -1.12 5.56
N PRO A 149 14.64 -0.70 4.29
CA PRO A 149 14.69 -1.62 3.16
C PRO A 149 15.80 -2.66 3.31
N SER A 150 15.41 -3.92 3.44
CA SER A 150 16.28 -5.09 3.54
C SER A 150 15.48 -6.30 3.10
N GLU A 151 15.98 -7.04 2.11
CA GLU A 151 15.31 -8.22 1.57
C GLU A 151 15.06 -9.28 2.64
N ALA A 152 16.02 -9.53 3.52
CA ALA A 152 15.90 -10.53 4.58
C ALA A 152 14.80 -10.14 5.58
N ARG A 153 14.83 -8.90 6.08
CA ARG A 153 13.81 -8.40 7.01
C ARG A 153 12.42 -8.41 6.39
N LEU A 154 12.31 -7.98 5.13
CA LEU A 154 11.03 -7.98 4.41
C LEU A 154 10.51 -9.40 4.22
N ALA A 155 11.37 -10.36 3.88
CA ALA A 155 10.96 -11.76 3.74
C ALA A 155 10.43 -12.31 5.07
N ASP A 156 11.13 -12.05 6.19
CA ASP A 156 10.67 -12.48 7.53
C ASP A 156 9.32 -11.85 7.89
N MET A 157 9.14 -10.57 7.58
CA MET A 157 7.86 -9.86 7.75
C MET A 157 6.74 -10.51 6.92
N LEU A 158 6.98 -10.80 5.64
CA LEU A 158 6.01 -11.45 4.76
C LEU A 158 5.64 -12.87 5.23
N CYS A 159 6.63 -13.67 5.65
CA CYS A 159 6.38 -15.00 6.20
C CYS A 159 5.53 -14.94 7.48
N LYS A 160 5.79 -13.94 8.34
CA LYS A 160 5.00 -13.71 9.55
C LYS A 160 3.54 -13.35 9.22
N GLU A 161 3.30 -12.49 8.23
CA GLU A 161 1.92 -12.17 7.83
C GLU A 161 1.24 -13.37 7.14
N ALA A 162 1.95 -14.14 6.32
CA ALA A 162 1.40 -15.36 5.73
C ALA A 162 0.96 -16.39 6.78
N SER A 163 1.61 -16.42 7.95
CA SER A 163 1.23 -17.30 9.07
C SER A 163 0.03 -16.79 9.88
N ARG A 164 -0.38 -15.54 9.67
CA ARG A 164 -1.49 -14.89 10.38
C ARG A 164 -2.70 -14.86 9.46
N SER A 165 -3.50 -15.93 9.49
CA SER A 165 -4.77 -15.97 8.77
C SER A 165 -5.67 -14.80 9.21
N VAL A 166 -5.92 -13.85 8.29
CA VAL A 166 -7.18 -13.08 8.18
C VAL A 166 -7.56 -12.21 9.41
N VAL A 167 -6.77 -11.19 9.76
CA VAL A 167 -7.14 -10.22 10.84
C VAL A 167 -7.22 -8.76 10.35
N LEU A 168 -7.28 -8.51 9.04
CA LEU A 168 -7.22 -7.13 8.52
C LEU A 168 -8.58 -6.49 8.23
N LYS A 169 -9.61 -7.27 7.88
CA LYS A 169 -10.91 -6.74 7.43
C LYS A 169 -11.69 -5.96 8.49
N THR A 170 -11.59 -6.30 9.77
CA THR A 170 -12.39 -5.68 10.84
C THR A 170 -12.00 -4.22 11.15
N ARG A 171 -10.94 -3.66 10.52
CA ARG A 171 -10.46 -2.30 10.79
C ARG A 171 -10.93 -1.26 9.77
N SER A 172 -11.48 -1.67 8.63
CA SER A 172 -11.90 -0.73 7.58
C SER A 172 -13.10 0.12 7.99
N GLU A 173 -14.04 -0.44 8.75
CA GLU A 173 -15.25 0.27 9.21
C GLU A 173 -14.90 1.46 10.11
N ASP A 174 -14.07 1.24 11.13
CA ASP A 174 -13.55 2.29 12.03
C ASP A 174 -12.80 3.39 11.26
N LEU A 175 -12.06 3.01 10.22
CA LEU A 175 -11.33 3.94 9.36
C LEU A 175 -12.31 4.80 8.54
N VAL A 176 -13.32 4.20 7.93
CA VAL A 176 -14.34 4.92 7.14
C VAL A 176 -15.06 5.96 8.00
N GLU A 177 -15.44 5.61 9.23
CA GLU A 177 -16.10 6.54 10.14
C GLU A 177 -15.23 7.76 10.48
N ARG A 178 -13.91 7.58 10.63
CA ARG A 178 -12.98 8.63 11.09
C ARG A 178 -12.30 9.42 9.96
N HIS A 179 -12.30 8.87 8.74
CA HIS A 179 -11.54 9.35 7.59
C HIS A 179 -12.43 9.70 6.38
N SER A 180 -13.63 10.23 6.61
CA SER A 180 -14.52 10.68 5.53
C SER A 180 -14.26 12.12 5.07
N TRP A 181 -14.57 12.41 3.80
CA TRP A 181 -14.54 13.76 3.24
C TRP A 181 -15.43 14.74 4.01
N HIS A 182 -16.55 14.26 4.57
CA HIS A 182 -17.44 15.07 5.40
C HIS A 182 -16.73 15.58 6.66
N LEU A 183 -16.04 14.70 7.39
CA LEU A 183 -15.28 15.08 8.58
C LEU A 183 -14.08 15.96 8.23
N ALA A 184 -13.40 15.71 7.11
CA ALA A 184 -12.32 16.57 6.64
C ALA A 184 -12.83 18.00 6.37
N ALA A 185 -13.97 18.14 5.69
CA ALA A 185 -14.58 19.44 5.42
C ALA A 185 -14.96 20.18 6.71
N GLN A 186 -15.54 19.48 7.71
CA GLN A 186 -15.84 20.06 9.02
C GLN A 186 -14.58 20.58 9.73
N ARG A 187 -13.50 19.79 9.74
CA ARG A 187 -12.21 20.18 10.36
C ARG A 187 -11.58 21.40 9.68
N ILE A 188 -11.63 21.44 8.35
CA ILE A 188 -11.17 22.60 7.57
C ILE A 188 -11.97 23.84 7.94
N HIS A 189 -13.30 23.72 7.98
CA HIS A 189 -14.18 24.84 8.32
C HIS A 189 -13.92 25.38 9.73
N ALA A 190 -13.78 24.49 10.73
CA ALA A 190 -13.45 24.89 12.10
C ALA A 190 -12.11 25.64 12.17
N THR A 191 -11.07 25.11 11.52
CA THR A 191 -9.73 25.73 11.49
C THR A 191 -9.79 27.13 10.88
N LEU A 192 -10.53 27.29 9.78
CA LEU A 192 -10.68 28.58 9.10
C LEU A 192 -11.43 29.62 9.93
N ASN A 193 -12.30 29.19 10.85
CA ASN A 193 -13.02 30.11 11.75
C ASN A 193 -12.20 30.49 12.98
N GLU A 194 -11.30 29.62 13.46
CA GLU A 194 -10.36 29.94 14.56
C GLU A 194 -9.25 30.92 14.15
N MET A 195 -8.97 31.01 12.84
CA MET A 195 -7.98 31.95 12.27
C MET A 195 -8.55 33.36 12.00
N LYS A 196 -9.85 33.59 12.23
CA LYS A 196 -10.52 34.88 12.07
C LYS A 196 -10.66 35.58 13.41
#